data_AF-A0AAV5UVB1-F1
#
_entry.id   AF-A0AAV5UVB1-F1
#
_cell.length_a   1.000
_cell.length_b   1.000
_cell.length_c   1.000
_cell.angle_alpha   90.00
_cell.angle_beta   90.00
_cell.angle_gamma   90.00
#
_symmetry.space_group_name_H-M   'P 1'
#
loop_
_entity.id
_entity.type
_entity.pdbx_description
1 polymer ?
#
loop_
_entity_poly.entity_id
_entity_poly.type
_entity_poly.pdbx_seq_one_letter_code
_entity_poly.pdbx_strand_id
1 'polypeptide(L)'
;TDWETEREAIARYVEISGRLSSSHLLQHILVLLSECPPTLWFVLPVLKAELATIISSYEKAYDRLKPPSEALLERTDRWVTLARRGEVLPDKLGHVMDMLPYVSCNEGFHLLLAIWKYFQRAAVTYEMVNEMHGAAMRGDPQEALPAAEEFMESFICVAHANIEELGWIVPLLYPRLIDDSIRLSYP
;
A
#
# COMPACT_ATOMS: atom_id res chain seq x y z
N THR A 1 6.91 -6.54 16.50
CA THR A 1 6.87 -8.01 16.57
C THR A 1 6.92 -8.73 15.22
N ASP A 2 6.22 -8.34 14.14
CA ASP A 2 6.46 -8.98 12.82
C ASP A 2 7.35 -8.16 11.86
N TRP A 3 7.19 -6.84 11.86
CA TRP A 3 8.05 -5.94 11.06
C TRP A 3 9.52 -6.01 11.50
N GLU A 4 9.80 -6.25 12.77
CA GLU A 4 11.17 -6.34 13.29
C GLU A 4 11.92 -7.55 12.72
N THR A 5 11.25 -8.68 12.55
CA THR A 5 11.80 -9.88 11.90
C THR A 5 12.02 -9.64 10.41
N GLU A 6 11.07 -9.00 9.72
CA GLU A 6 11.21 -8.64 8.30
C GLU A 6 12.30 -7.58 8.07
N ARG A 7 12.53 -6.71 9.06
CA ARG A 7 13.63 -5.75 9.06
C ARG A 7 14.99 -6.43 9.10
N GLU A 8 15.13 -7.62 9.68
CA GLU A 8 16.37 -8.40 9.60
C GLU A 8 16.66 -8.85 8.15
N ALA A 9 15.60 -9.04 7.35
CA ALA A 9 15.71 -9.36 5.92
C ALA A 9 15.93 -8.13 5.02
N ILE A 10 16.01 -6.91 5.57
CA ILE A 10 16.07 -5.66 4.81
C ILE A 10 17.24 -5.63 3.81
N ALA A 11 18.38 -6.25 4.13
CA ALA A 11 19.52 -6.33 3.23
C ALA A 11 19.17 -7.01 1.90
N ARG A 12 18.38 -8.09 1.96
CA ARG A 12 17.89 -8.79 0.76
C ARG A 12 16.91 -7.92 -0.03
N TYR A 13 16.02 -7.20 0.66
CA TYR A 13 15.08 -6.29 0.00
C TYR A 13 15.78 -5.11 -0.68
N VAL A 14 16.82 -4.55 -0.05
CA VAL A 14 17.68 -3.52 -0.65
C VAL A 14 18.40 -4.07 -1.89
N GLU A 15 18.91 -5.29 -1.85
CA GLU A 15 19.55 -5.91 -3.03
C GLU A 15 18.57 -6.07 -4.19
N ILE A 16 17.37 -6.62 -3.94
CA ILE A 16 16.31 -6.78 -4.94
C ILE A 16 15.92 -5.42 -5.53
N SER A 17 15.68 -4.43 -4.66
CA SER A 17 15.31 -3.07 -5.06
C SER A 17 16.41 -2.37 -5.87
N GLY A 18 17.68 -2.57 -5.47
CA GLY A 18 18.83 -2.05 -6.20
C GLY A 18 18.95 -2.65 -7.60
N ARG A 19 18.69 -3.95 -7.75
CA ARG A 19 18.68 -4.63 -9.07
C ARG A 19 17.53 -4.20 -9.95
N LEU A 20 16.35 -3.94 -9.37
CA LEU A 20 15.21 -3.42 -10.10
C LEU A 20 15.47 -1.98 -10.56
N SER A 21 16.04 -1.15 -9.68
CA SER A 21 16.38 0.24 -9.97
C SER A 21 17.45 0.39 -11.03
N SER A 22 18.38 -0.58 -11.14
CA SER A 22 19.47 -0.55 -12.12
C SER A 22 19.09 -1.03 -13.52
N SER A 23 17.88 -1.56 -13.72
CA SER A 23 17.43 -2.09 -15.01
C SER A 23 16.10 -1.46 -15.45
N HIS A 24 16.17 -0.59 -16.45
CA HIS A 24 14.97 -0.05 -17.09
C HIS A 24 14.07 -1.17 -17.66
N LEU A 25 14.65 -2.24 -18.19
CA LEU A 25 13.87 -3.37 -18.71
C LEU A 25 13.00 -4.00 -17.63
N LEU A 26 13.55 -4.23 -16.42
CA LEU A 26 12.78 -4.80 -15.32
C LEU A 26 11.65 -3.88 -14.87
N GLN A 27 11.89 -2.57 -14.84
CA GLN A 27 10.84 -1.59 -14.52
C GLN A 27 9.70 -1.61 -15.55
N HIS A 28 10.02 -1.65 -16.85
CA HIS A 28 9.00 -1.74 -17.89
C HIS A 28 8.24 -3.08 -17.85
N ILE A 29 8.91 -4.19 -17.53
CA ILE A 29 8.25 -5.48 -17.34
C ILE A 29 7.22 -5.39 -16.21
N LEU A 30 7.55 -4.77 -15.08
CA LEU A 30 6.58 -4.58 -14.00
C LEU A 30 5.37 -3.74 -14.44
N VAL A 31 5.60 -2.67 -15.20
CA VAL A 31 4.52 -1.86 -15.77
C VAL A 31 3.63 -2.71 -16.68
N LEU A 32 4.20 -3.53 -17.56
CA LEU A 32 3.44 -4.44 -18.42
C LEU A 32 2.63 -5.47 -17.62
N LEU A 33 3.22 -6.05 -16.56
CA LEU A 33 2.49 -6.97 -15.69
C LEU A 33 1.33 -6.28 -14.95
N SER A 34 1.50 -5.01 -14.57
CA SER A 34 0.42 -4.25 -13.95
C SER A 34 -0.76 -3.99 -14.88
N GLU A 35 -0.59 -4.08 -16.19
CA GLU A 35 -1.68 -3.87 -17.17
C GLU A 35 -2.60 -5.07 -17.32
N CYS A 36 -2.18 -6.24 -16.83
CA CYS A 36 -2.91 -7.50 -16.98
C CYS A 36 -3.15 -8.15 -15.62
N PRO A 37 -4.09 -7.65 -14.78
CA PRO A 37 -4.47 -8.35 -13.56
C PRO A 37 -4.89 -9.81 -13.84
N PRO A 38 -4.53 -10.78 -12.99
CA PRO A 38 -3.81 -10.65 -11.72
C PRO A 38 -2.28 -10.87 -11.84
N THR A 39 -1.66 -10.70 -13.02
CA THR A 39 -0.28 -11.17 -13.25
C THR A 39 0.78 -10.51 -12.34
N LEU A 40 0.52 -9.30 -11.85
CA LEU A 40 1.41 -8.62 -10.90
C LEU A 40 1.53 -9.37 -9.55
N TRP A 41 0.54 -10.20 -9.18
CA TRP A 41 0.61 -11.05 -7.99
C TRP A 41 1.75 -12.09 -8.06
N PHE A 42 2.15 -12.56 -9.25
CA PHE A 42 3.29 -13.48 -9.39
C PHE A 42 4.62 -12.85 -8.99
N VAL A 43 4.73 -11.52 -9.07
CA VAL A 43 5.91 -10.75 -8.70
C VAL A 43 5.73 -9.98 -7.40
N LEU A 44 4.73 -10.35 -6.58
CA LEU A 44 4.47 -9.75 -5.27
C LEU A 44 5.73 -9.71 -4.36
N PRO A 45 6.62 -10.73 -4.32
CA PRO A 45 7.85 -10.63 -3.53
C PRO A 45 8.73 -9.44 -3.91
N VAL A 46 8.77 -9.07 -5.19
CA VAL A 46 9.51 -7.89 -5.68
C VAL A 46 8.84 -6.60 -5.22
N LEU A 47 7.51 -6.52 -5.33
CA LEU A 47 6.76 -5.37 -4.82
C LEU A 47 6.90 -5.19 -3.31
N LYS A 48 6.87 -6.29 -2.55
CA LYS A 48 7.12 -6.26 -1.10
C LYS A 48 8.54 -5.80 -0.79
N ALA A 49 9.54 -6.24 -1.56
CA ALA A 49 10.90 -5.76 -1.38
C ALA A 49 10.99 -4.23 -1.54
N GLU A 50 10.40 -3.67 -2.61
CA GLU A 50 10.33 -2.22 -2.80
C GLU A 50 9.60 -1.53 -1.65
N LEU A 51 8.40 -2.01 -1.27
CA LEU A 51 7.64 -1.47 -0.15
C LEU A 51 8.44 -1.46 1.15
N ALA A 52 9.15 -2.55 1.47
CA ALA A 52 9.98 -2.65 2.66
C ALA A 52 11.11 -1.61 2.67
N THR A 53 11.73 -1.35 1.52
CA THR A 53 12.76 -0.31 1.42
C THR A 53 12.18 1.11 1.50
N ILE A 54 10.96 1.34 1.00
CA ILE A 54 10.23 2.59 1.19
C ILE A 54 9.92 2.79 2.68
N ILE A 55 9.30 1.80 3.34
CA ILE A 55 9.02 1.83 4.78
C ILE A 55 10.30 2.12 5.59
N SER A 56 11.41 1.45 5.25
CA SER A 56 12.68 1.69 5.93
C SER A 56 13.22 3.10 5.71
N SER A 57 12.93 3.73 4.57
CA SER A 57 13.31 5.13 4.28
C SER A 57 12.51 6.12 5.14
N TYR A 58 11.21 5.85 5.35
CA TYR A 58 10.38 6.63 6.29
C TYR A 58 10.82 6.42 7.75
N GLU A 59 11.14 5.18 8.16
CA GLU A 59 11.62 4.85 9.51
C GLU A 59 12.93 5.56 9.85
N LYS A 60 13.84 5.65 8.86
CA LYS A 60 15.20 6.22 8.99
C LYS A 60 15.31 7.69 8.56
N ALA A 61 14.19 8.37 8.33
CA ALA A 61 14.20 9.79 8.00
C ALA A 61 14.94 10.58 9.09
N TYR A 62 15.78 11.54 8.67
CA TYR A 62 16.62 12.32 9.61
C TYR A 62 15.78 13.07 10.65
N ASP A 63 14.65 13.64 10.22
CA ASP A 63 13.67 14.29 11.08
C ASP A 63 12.30 13.66 10.83
N ARG A 64 11.90 12.75 11.72
CA ARG A 64 10.66 11.98 11.57
C ARG A 64 9.39 12.79 11.80
N LEU A 65 9.51 13.99 12.35
CA LEU A 65 8.38 14.88 12.61
C LEU A 65 8.07 15.76 11.40
N LYS A 66 8.97 15.82 10.42
CA LYS A 66 8.75 16.56 9.17
C LYS A 66 8.07 15.72 8.11
N PRO A 67 7.36 16.37 7.17
CA PRO A 67 6.85 15.70 5.98
C PRO A 67 7.98 15.01 5.17
N PRO A 68 7.64 13.93 4.44
CA PRO A 68 8.59 13.26 3.56
C PRO A 68 9.11 14.20 2.47
N SER A 69 10.35 13.97 2.03
CA SER A 69 10.90 14.70 0.89
C SER A 69 10.16 14.36 -0.40
N GLU A 70 10.19 15.27 -1.38
CA GLU A 70 9.58 15.07 -2.70
C GLU A 70 10.09 13.79 -3.37
N ALA A 71 11.40 13.52 -3.32
CA ALA A 71 11.98 12.29 -3.87
C ALA A 71 11.45 11.01 -3.20
N LEU A 72 11.15 11.07 -1.89
CA LEU A 72 10.55 9.94 -1.17
C LEU A 72 9.07 9.78 -1.54
N LEU A 73 8.33 10.88 -1.70
CA LEU A 73 6.96 10.88 -2.19
C LEU A 73 6.85 10.32 -3.61
N GLU A 74 7.67 10.79 -4.55
CA GLU A 74 7.72 10.27 -5.93
C GLU A 74 8.06 8.78 -5.99
N ARG A 75 8.93 8.31 -5.09
CA ARG A 75 9.24 6.89 -4.99
C ARG A 75 8.03 6.10 -4.49
N THR A 76 7.35 6.57 -3.46
CA THR A 76 6.14 5.94 -2.95
C THR A 76 5.01 5.96 -3.99
N ASP A 77 4.82 7.08 -4.67
CA ASP A 77 3.77 7.26 -5.69
C ASP A 77 3.92 6.27 -6.84
N ARG A 78 5.13 6.11 -7.37
CA ARG A 78 5.42 5.11 -8.41
C ARG A 78 5.06 3.69 -7.96
N TRP A 79 5.39 3.36 -6.71
CA TRP A 79 5.06 2.04 -6.15
C TRP A 79 3.53 1.88 -5.97
N VAL A 80 2.84 2.87 -5.42
CA VAL A 80 1.38 2.83 -5.22
C VAL A 80 0.66 2.75 -6.56
N THR A 81 1.05 3.56 -7.54
CA THR A 81 0.49 3.55 -8.90
C THR A 81 0.61 2.17 -9.53
N LEU A 82 1.79 1.56 -9.46
CA LEU A 82 2.01 0.21 -9.98
C LEU A 82 1.13 -0.83 -9.26
N ALA A 83 1.06 -0.75 -7.94
CA ALA A 83 0.31 -1.68 -7.11
C ALA A 83 -1.22 -1.57 -7.31
N ARG A 84 -1.75 -0.35 -7.47
CA ARG A 84 -3.16 -0.12 -7.79
C ARG A 84 -3.50 -0.60 -9.19
N ARG A 85 -2.66 -0.28 -10.17
CA ARG A 85 -2.87 -0.65 -11.58
C ARG A 85 -2.96 -2.17 -11.77
N GLY A 86 -2.10 -2.92 -11.09
CA GLY A 86 -2.14 -4.39 -11.11
C GLY A 86 -3.14 -5.03 -10.15
N GLU A 87 -4.05 -4.24 -9.55
CA GLU A 87 -5.09 -4.70 -8.63
C GLU A 87 -4.55 -5.53 -7.44
N VAL A 88 -3.30 -5.25 -7.02
CA VAL A 88 -2.71 -5.88 -5.83
C VAL A 88 -2.97 -5.07 -4.56
N LEU A 89 -3.17 -3.75 -4.71
CA LEU A 89 -3.48 -2.82 -3.63
C LEU A 89 -4.95 -2.36 -3.74
N PRO A 90 -5.78 -2.62 -2.72
CA PRO A 90 -7.15 -2.12 -2.67
C PRO A 90 -7.21 -0.59 -2.74
N ASP A 91 -8.21 -0.05 -3.43
CA ASP A 91 -8.37 1.40 -3.63
C ASP A 91 -8.35 2.20 -2.33
N LYS A 92 -8.99 1.67 -1.27
CA LYS A 92 -9.02 2.31 0.06
C LYS A 92 -7.62 2.55 0.64
N LEU A 93 -6.72 1.59 0.46
CA LEU A 93 -5.32 1.72 0.90
C LEU A 93 -4.49 2.55 -0.11
N GLY A 94 -4.95 2.65 -1.36
CA GLY A 94 -4.39 3.51 -2.40
C GLY A 94 -4.45 5.00 -2.07
N HIS A 95 -5.37 5.42 -1.20
CA HIS A 95 -5.47 6.79 -0.68
C HIS A 95 -4.27 7.23 0.18
N VAL A 96 -3.30 6.34 0.42
CA VAL A 96 -2.07 6.70 1.14
C VAL A 96 -1.35 7.89 0.48
N MET A 97 -1.36 7.99 -0.85
CA MET A 97 -0.72 9.10 -1.55
C MET A 97 -1.46 10.42 -1.39
N ASP A 98 -2.76 10.39 -1.12
CA ASP A 98 -3.54 11.59 -0.82
C ASP A 98 -3.22 12.14 0.57
N MET A 99 -2.65 11.31 1.46
CA MET A 99 -2.33 11.67 2.85
C MET A 99 -0.85 12.02 3.05
N LEU A 100 0.06 11.27 2.41
CA LEU A 100 1.51 11.37 2.66
C LEU A 100 2.13 12.77 2.54
N PRO A 101 1.68 13.67 1.64
CA PRO A 101 2.21 15.03 1.56
C PRO A 101 1.93 15.90 2.81
N TYR A 102 0.89 15.55 3.57
CA TYR A 102 0.36 16.37 4.67
C TYR A 102 0.74 15.85 6.05
N VAL A 103 1.45 14.73 6.13
CA VAL A 103 1.75 14.04 7.39
C VAL A 103 3.24 13.92 7.61
N SER A 104 3.64 13.73 8.86
CA SER A 104 5.04 13.49 9.21
C SER A 104 5.55 12.15 8.67
N CYS A 105 6.87 12.01 8.50
CA CYS A 105 7.48 10.73 8.14
C CYS A 105 7.13 9.61 9.15
N ASN A 106 6.92 9.95 10.42
CA ASN A 106 6.46 9.00 11.44
C ASN A 106 5.05 8.47 11.15
N GLU A 107 4.11 9.36 10.83
CA GLU A 107 2.74 8.95 10.48
C GLU A 107 2.72 8.20 9.15
N GLY A 108 3.47 8.68 8.15
CA GLY A 108 3.65 7.98 6.88
C GLY A 108 4.19 6.56 7.05
N PHE A 109 5.14 6.35 7.97
CA PHE A 109 5.60 5.01 8.34
C PHE A 109 4.46 4.11 8.83
N HIS A 110 3.56 4.62 9.68
CA HIS A 110 2.42 3.85 10.17
C HIS A 110 1.39 3.52 9.08
N LEU A 111 1.13 4.46 8.16
CA LEU A 111 0.25 4.23 7.00
C LEU A 111 0.81 3.11 6.11
N LEU A 112 2.10 3.19 5.78
CA LEU A 112 2.77 2.16 4.96
C LEU A 112 2.85 0.81 5.68
N LEU A 113 2.98 0.80 7.00
CA LEU A 113 2.95 -0.41 7.80
C LEU A 113 1.57 -1.09 7.79
N ALA A 114 0.48 -0.32 7.72
CA ALA A 114 -0.86 -0.90 7.54
C ALA A 114 -0.98 -1.61 6.18
N ILE A 115 -0.42 -1.02 5.11
CA ILE A 115 -0.32 -1.67 3.79
C ILE A 115 0.53 -2.95 3.85
N TRP A 116 1.65 -2.91 4.57
CA TRP A 116 2.48 -4.10 4.78
C TRP A 116 1.70 -5.24 5.46
N LYS A 117 0.96 -4.92 6.53
CA LYS A 117 0.12 -5.88 7.26
C LYS A 117 -0.97 -6.48 6.37
N TYR A 118 -1.56 -5.70 5.48
CA TYR A 118 -2.50 -6.22 4.47
C TYR A 118 -1.86 -7.34 3.64
N PHE A 119 -0.65 -7.13 3.10
CA PHE A 119 0.04 -8.18 2.33
C PHE A 119 0.50 -9.37 3.17
N GLN A 120 0.79 -9.17 4.46
CA GLN A 120 1.06 -10.29 5.37
C GLN A 120 -0.20 -11.14 5.59
N ARG A 121 -1.36 -10.51 5.75
CA ARG A 121 -2.63 -11.19 5.97
C ARG A 121 -3.16 -11.89 4.72
N ALA A 122 -2.96 -11.27 3.55
CA ALA A 122 -3.39 -11.86 2.27
C ALA A 122 -2.73 -13.22 2.01
N ALA A 123 -1.50 -13.43 2.49
CA ALA A 123 -0.81 -14.73 2.50
C ALA A 123 -0.96 -15.55 1.20
N VAL A 124 -0.93 -14.86 0.05
CA VAL A 124 -1.29 -15.45 -1.24
C VAL A 124 -0.24 -16.47 -1.67
N THR A 125 -0.66 -17.71 -1.94
CA THR A 125 0.22 -18.76 -2.46
C THR A 125 0.30 -18.73 -3.98
N TYR A 126 1.30 -19.40 -4.55
CA TYR A 126 1.43 -19.50 -6.01
C TYR A 126 0.20 -20.17 -6.65
N GLU A 127 -0.35 -21.20 -6.01
CA GLU A 127 -1.54 -21.91 -6.46
C GLU A 127 -2.74 -20.96 -6.53
N MET A 128 -2.95 -20.15 -5.50
CA MET A 128 -4.02 -19.14 -5.49
C MET A 128 -3.86 -18.13 -6.63
N VAL A 129 -2.64 -17.62 -6.86
CA VAL A 129 -2.39 -16.69 -7.99
C VAL A 129 -2.66 -17.37 -9.33
N ASN A 130 -2.27 -18.63 -9.49
CA ASN A 130 -2.50 -19.38 -10.72
C ASN A 130 -3.99 -19.65 -10.96
N GLU A 131 -4.76 -19.91 -9.90
CA GLU A 131 -6.22 -20.03 -9.95
C GLU A 131 -6.87 -18.69 -10.32
N MET A 132 -6.47 -17.58 -9.69
CA MET A 132 -6.92 -16.22 -10.04
C MET A 132 -6.63 -15.91 -11.52
N HIS A 133 -5.44 -16.26 -12.00
CA HIS A 133 -5.07 -16.07 -13.40
C HIS A 133 -5.93 -16.92 -14.35
N GLY A 134 -6.15 -18.19 -14.01
CA GLY A 134 -7.04 -19.07 -14.77
C GLY A 134 -8.48 -18.56 -14.80
N ALA A 135 -8.99 -18.05 -13.68
CA ALA A 135 -10.31 -17.43 -13.58
C ALA A 135 -10.42 -16.18 -14.47
N ALA A 136 -9.43 -15.29 -14.40
CA ALA A 136 -9.37 -14.08 -15.24
C ALA A 136 -9.37 -14.42 -16.74
N MET A 137 -8.61 -15.45 -17.15
CA MET A 137 -8.60 -15.91 -18.55
C MET A 137 -9.93 -16.50 -19.02
N ARG A 138 -10.77 -16.98 -18.09
CA ARG A 138 -12.13 -17.48 -18.38
C ARG A 138 -13.22 -16.40 -18.24
N GLY A 139 -12.88 -15.24 -17.69
CA GLY A 139 -13.85 -14.19 -17.34
C GLY A 139 -14.68 -14.51 -16.10
N ASP A 140 -14.21 -15.43 -15.24
CA ASP A 140 -14.87 -15.78 -13.99
C ASP A 140 -14.72 -14.63 -12.96
N PRO A 141 -15.71 -14.40 -12.08
CA PRO A 141 -15.55 -13.47 -10.96
C PRO A 141 -14.44 -13.96 -10.03
N GLN A 142 -13.57 -13.03 -9.63
CA GLN A 142 -12.42 -13.33 -8.79
C GLN A 142 -12.83 -13.42 -7.31
N GLU A 143 -12.22 -14.34 -6.56
CA GLU A 143 -12.41 -14.40 -5.11
C GLU A 143 -11.91 -13.12 -4.43
N ALA A 144 -12.63 -12.70 -3.39
CA ALA A 144 -12.32 -11.49 -2.66
C ALA A 144 -11.06 -11.67 -1.81
N LEU A 145 -10.09 -10.78 -2.02
CA LEU A 145 -8.94 -10.58 -1.13
C LEU A 145 -9.40 -10.09 0.26
N PRO A 146 -8.54 -10.13 1.29
CA PRO A 146 -8.91 -9.63 2.62
C PRO A 146 -9.52 -8.23 2.57
N ALA A 147 -10.56 -8.03 3.37
CA ALA A 147 -11.24 -6.75 3.49
C ALA A 147 -10.25 -5.66 3.94
N ALA A 148 -10.11 -4.59 3.15
CA ALA A 148 -9.19 -3.50 3.44
C ALA A 148 -9.56 -2.76 4.74
N GLU A 149 -10.84 -2.83 5.15
CA GLU A 149 -11.41 -2.23 6.35
C GLU A 149 -10.63 -2.56 7.62
N GLU A 150 -10.10 -3.78 7.73
CA GLU A 150 -9.31 -4.23 8.89
C GLU A 150 -7.99 -3.46 9.06
N PHE A 151 -7.52 -2.79 7.99
CA PHE A 151 -6.25 -2.07 7.97
C PHE A 151 -6.43 -0.54 7.96
N MET A 152 -7.68 -0.06 8.00
CA MET A 152 -7.98 1.38 7.90
C MET A 152 -7.79 2.14 9.21
N GLU A 153 -7.62 1.46 10.35
CA GLU A 153 -7.49 2.12 11.65
C GLU A 153 -6.36 3.16 11.67
N SER A 154 -5.18 2.81 11.14
CA SER A 154 -4.05 3.75 11.06
C SER A 154 -4.34 4.94 10.15
N PHE A 155 -5.06 4.72 9.05
CA PHE A 155 -5.47 5.79 8.12
C PHE A 155 -6.45 6.75 8.81
N ILE A 156 -7.46 6.23 9.49
CA ILE A 156 -8.46 7.03 10.20
C ILE A 156 -7.80 7.86 11.32
N CYS A 157 -6.93 7.23 12.13
CA CYS A 157 -6.23 7.91 13.21
C CYS A 157 -5.35 9.06 12.69
N VAL A 158 -4.58 8.83 11.62
CA VAL A 158 -3.72 9.86 11.03
C VAL A 158 -4.55 10.98 10.38
N ALA A 159 -5.65 10.64 9.68
CA ALA A 159 -6.55 11.63 9.10
C ALA A 159 -7.20 12.52 10.17
N HIS A 160 -7.63 11.93 11.30
CA HIS A 160 -8.19 12.70 12.42
C HIS A 160 -7.14 13.55 13.14
N ALA A 161 -5.90 13.06 13.29
CA ALA A 161 -4.82 13.84 13.91
C ALA A 161 -4.45 15.08 13.07
N ASN A 162 -4.63 15.00 11.74
CA ASN A 162 -4.33 16.06 10.80
C ASN A 162 -5.60 16.60 10.11
N ILE A 163 -6.71 16.71 10.85
CA ILE A 163 -8.04 16.97 10.30
C ILE A 163 -8.16 18.30 9.54
N GLU A 164 -7.30 19.28 9.86
CA GLU A 164 -7.26 20.56 9.17
C GLU A 164 -6.91 20.40 7.67
N GLU A 165 -6.01 19.47 7.35
CA GLU A 165 -5.55 19.20 5.98
C GLU A 165 -6.24 17.96 5.38
N LEU A 166 -6.57 16.96 6.22
CA LEU A 166 -7.07 15.65 5.79
C LEU A 166 -8.55 15.40 6.13
N GLY A 167 -9.28 16.38 6.66
CA GLY A 167 -10.68 16.19 7.02
C GLY A 167 -11.56 15.74 5.85
N TRP A 168 -11.21 16.15 4.62
CA TRP A 168 -11.93 15.79 3.40
C TRP A 168 -11.82 14.30 3.03
N ILE A 169 -10.77 13.60 3.46
CA ILE A 169 -10.55 12.18 3.10
C ILE A 169 -11.28 11.22 4.04
N VAL A 170 -11.63 11.65 5.25
CA VAL A 170 -12.29 10.81 6.29
C VAL A 170 -13.56 10.11 5.77
N PRO A 171 -14.49 10.79 5.06
CA PRO A 171 -15.63 10.14 4.40
C PRO A 171 -15.28 8.99 3.45
N LEU A 172 -14.15 9.09 2.75
CA LEU A 172 -13.69 8.09 1.78
C LEU A 172 -13.08 6.87 2.48
N LEU A 173 -12.34 7.12 3.56
CA LEU A 173 -11.71 6.06 4.36
C LEU A 173 -12.73 5.28 5.20
N TYR A 174 -13.77 5.98 5.68
CA TYR A 174 -14.79 5.39 6.55
C TYR A 174 -16.20 5.97 6.26
N PRO A 175 -16.89 5.45 5.23
CA PRO A 175 -18.23 5.94 4.84
C PRO A 175 -19.29 5.82 5.94
N ARG A 176 -19.12 4.86 6.87
CA ARG A 176 -20.08 4.61 7.97
C ARG A 176 -20.18 5.77 8.96
N LEU A 177 -19.16 6.65 9.06
CA LEU A 177 -19.23 7.86 9.88
C LEU A 177 -20.32 8.82 9.39
N ILE A 178 -20.59 8.85 8.07
CA ILE A 178 -21.66 9.66 7.50
C ILE A 178 -23.02 9.05 7.87
N ASP A 179 -23.19 7.74 7.76
CA ASP A 179 -24.44 7.07 8.13
C ASP A 179 -24.75 7.21 9.62
N ASP A 180 -23.76 7.07 10.51
CA ASP A 180 -23.97 7.20 11.95
C ASP A 180 -24.20 8.66 12.37
N SER A 181 -23.51 9.63 11.75
CA SER A 181 -23.78 11.06 11.99
C SER A 181 -25.14 11.51 11.46
N ILE A 182 -25.58 10.99 10.31
CA ILE A 182 -26.94 11.23 9.78
C ILE A 182 -27.99 10.58 10.69
N ARG A 183 -27.76 9.35 11.18
CA ARG A 183 -28.65 8.67 12.13
C ARG A 183 -28.74 9.37 13.48
N LEU A 184 -27.68 10.03 13.93
CA LEU A 184 -27.68 10.83 15.17
C LEU A 184 -28.27 12.24 14.97
N SER A 185 -28.40 12.72 13.73
CA SER A 185 -28.92 14.04 13.39
C SER A 185 -30.44 14.08 13.17
N TYR A 186 -31.09 12.91 13.12
CA TYR A 186 -32.54 12.78 13.03
C TYR A 186 -33.07 11.93 14.20
N PRO A 187 -33.72 12.55 15.21
CA PRO A 187 -34.45 11.81 16.25
C PRO A 187 -35.71 11.12 15.69
#